data_AF-A0A2W0ZT32-F1
#
_entry.id   AF-A0A2W0ZT32-F1
#
_cell.length_a   1.000
_cell.length_b   1.000
_cell.length_c   1.000
_cell.angle_alpha   90.00
_cell.angle_beta   90.00
_cell.angle_gamma   90.00
#
_symmetry.space_group_name_H-M   'P 1'
#
loop_
_entity.id
_entity.type
_entity.pdbx_description
1 polymer ?
#
loop_
_entity_poly.entity_id
_entity_poly.type
_entity_poly.pdbx_seq_one_letter_code
_entity_poly.pdbx_strand_id
1 'polypeptide(L)'
;MADCLSLIDFLRHTINSQSGEYNKKLSIMKKIKLYKNTEYKICSCGASKILPFCDDEHDKYNADNGTNLKSIKIITQETVEVEMTSKNWKEK
;
A
#
# COMPACT_ATOMS: atom_id res chain seq x y z
N MET A 1 -48.38 20.13 11.30
CA MET A 1 -48.04 18.76 10.89
C MET A 1 -46.69 18.85 10.19
N ALA A 2 -45.60 18.48 10.86
CA ALA A 2 -44.28 18.53 10.26
C ALA A 2 -44.22 17.47 9.15
N ASP A 3 -43.97 17.95 7.94
CA ASP A 3 -44.00 17.16 6.71
C ASP A 3 -42.94 16.06 6.78
N CYS A 4 -43.38 14.80 6.70
CA CYS A 4 -42.56 13.60 6.86
C CYS A 4 -41.42 13.55 5.82
N LEU A 5 -41.58 14.28 4.71
CA LEU A 5 -40.55 14.46 3.68
C LEU A 5 -39.29 15.15 4.21
N SER A 6 -39.40 16.08 5.17
CA SER A 6 -38.25 16.79 5.76
C SER A 6 -37.37 15.90 6.66
N LEU A 7 -37.93 14.85 7.25
CA LEU A 7 -37.19 13.92 8.09
C LEU A 7 -36.35 12.96 7.24
N ILE A 8 -36.89 12.54 6.08
CA ILE A 8 -36.19 11.64 5.16
C ILE A 8 -34.99 12.34 4.54
N ASP A 9 -35.11 13.62 4.19
CA ASP A 9 -33.99 14.38 3.61
C ASP A 9 -32.92 14.73 4.65
N PHE A 10 -33.30 14.97 5.92
CA PHE A 10 -32.35 15.10 7.03
C PHE A 10 -31.58 13.79 7.30
N LEU A 11 -32.27 12.66 7.21
CA LEU A 11 -31.64 11.33 7.35
C LEU A 11 -30.73 11.01 6.16
N ARG A 12 -31.11 11.36 4.92
CA ARG A 12 -30.26 11.19 3.72
C ARG A 12 -28.99 12.04 3.80
N HIS A 13 -29.07 13.29 4.25
CA HIS A 13 -27.88 14.13 4.44
C HIS A 13 -26.93 13.57 5.51
N THR A 14 -27.47 13.02 6.60
CA THR A 14 -26.68 12.44 7.70
C THR A 14 -26.01 11.12 7.30
N ILE A 15 -26.67 10.29 6.48
CA ILE A 15 -26.07 9.04 5.98
C ILE A 15 -24.95 9.34 4.97
N ASN A 16 -25.12 10.36 4.12
CA ASN A 16 -24.11 10.74 3.11
C ASN A 16 -22.89 11.47 3.67
N SER A 17 -22.92 11.96 4.92
CA SER A 17 -21.73 12.53 5.58
C SER A 17 -20.88 11.48 6.31
N GLN A 18 -21.42 10.27 6.52
CA GLN A 18 -20.75 9.13 7.18
C GLN A 18 -20.15 8.13 6.17
N SER A 19 -20.47 8.23 4.88
CA SER A 19 -19.94 7.37 3.82
C SER A 19 -18.51 7.73 3.37
N GLY A 20 -17.90 8.78 3.95
CA GLY A 20 -16.54 9.24 3.64
C GLY A 20 -15.41 8.45 4.30
N GLU A 21 -15.68 7.52 5.23
CA GLU A 21 -14.62 6.83 6.01
C GLU A 21 -14.70 5.30 6.02
N TYR A 22 -15.65 4.66 5.34
CA TYR A 22 -15.83 3.20 5.40
C TYR A 22 -15.20 2.43 4.23
N ASN A 23 -13.95 2.71 3.90
CA ASN A 23 -13.09 1.82 3.11
C ASN A 23 -11.62 1.99 3.54
N LYS A 24 -11.34 1.63 4.80
CA LYS A 24 -9.96 1.46 5.25
C LYS A 24 -9.36 0.27 4.49
N LYS A 25 -8.75 0.55 3.35
CA LYS A 25 -7.97 -0.41 2.55
C LYS A 25 -6.93 -1.04 3.47
N LEU A 26 -7.24 -2.24 3.97
CA LEU A 26 -6.38 -2.98 4.89
C LEU A 26 -5.06 -3.25 4.16
N SER A 27 -4.03 -2.51 4.54
CA SER A 27 -2.71 -2.61 3.93
C SER A 27 -2.02 -3.85 4.50
N ILE A 28 -1.56 -4.73 3.63
CA ILE A 28 -1.01 -6.03 4.04
C ILE A 28 0.34 -5.81 4.72
N MET A 29 0.49 -6.43 5.90
CA MET A 29 1.74 -6.50 6.62
C MET A 29 2.50 -7.76 6.22
N LYS A 30 3.77 -7.59 5.83
CA LYS A 30 4.69 -8.69 5.51
C LYS A 30 5.80 -8.70 6.56
N LYS A 31 5.90 -9.81 7.31
CA LYS A 31 7.02 -10.11 8.21
C LYS A 31 8.13 -10.78 7.41
N ILE A 32 9.34 -10.24 7.46
CA ILE A 32 10.47 -10.69 6.64
C ILE A 32 11.71 -10.78 7.49
N LYS A 33 12.43 -11.89 7.36
CA LYS A 33 13.73 -12.09 8.01
C LYS A 33 14.85 -11.67 7.06
N LEU A 34 15.61 -10.66 7.44
CA LEU A 34 16.82 -10.21 6.76
C LEU A 34 18.03 -10.80 7.48
N TYR A 35 18.92 -11.45 6.73
CA TYR A 35 20.13 -12.07 7.28
C TYR A 35 21.30 -11.10 7.30
N LYS A 36 22.13 -11.23 8.34
CA LYS A 36 23.39 -10.47 8.51
C LYS A 36 24.22 -10.45 7.22
N ASN A 37 24.77 -9.29 6.90
CA ASN A 37 25.68 -9.04 5.77
C ASN A 37 25.13 -9.49 4.41
N THR A 38 23.81 -9.58 4.26
CA THR A 38 23.14 -9.93 3.00
C THR A 38 22.51 -8.68 2.41
N GLU A 39 22.73 -8.44 1.11
CA GLU A 39 22.07 -7.35 0.37
C GLU A 39 20.68 -7.79 -0.10
N TYR A 40 19.66 -7.02 0.26
CA TYR A 40 18.29 -7.18 -0.22
C TYR A 40 17.86 -5.97 -1.04
N LYS A 41 17.20 -6.23 -2.18
CA LYS A 41 16.61 -5.19 -3.02
C LYS A 41 15.12 -5.04 -2.70
N ILE A 42 14.73 -3.90 -2.16
CA ILE A 42 13.34 -3.56 -1.87
C ILE A 42 12.76 -2.73 -3.02
N CYS A 43 11.53 -3.08 -3.40
CA CYS A 43 10.78 -2.41 -4.45
C CYS A 43 10.29 -1.04 -3.97
N SER A 44 10.60 -0.01 -4.76
CA SER A 44 10.12 1.37 -4.58
C SER A 44 9.06 1.76 -5.62
N CYS A 45 8.97 1.04 -6.75
CA CYS A 45 8.05 1.35 -7.86
C CYS A 45 6.64 0.80 -7.67
N GLY A 46 6.45 -0.21 -6.81
CA GLY A 46 5.16 -0.87 -6.59
C GLY A 46 4.71 -1.83 -7.70
N ALA A 47 5.46 -1.97 -8.79
CA ALA A 47 5.11 -2.83 -9.92
C ALA A 47 5.59 -4.29 -9.78
N SER A 48 6.45 -4.58 -8.80
CA SER A 48 7.01 -5.92 -8.58
C SER A 48 5.93 -6.98 -8.35
N LYS A 49 6.18 -8.18 -8.87
CA LYS A 49 5.34 -9.36 -8.67
C LYS A 49 5.63 -10.07 -7.33
N ILE A 50 6.74 -9.74 -6.67
CA ILE A 50 7.23 -10.36 -5.43
C ILE A 50 7.39 -9.36 -4.28
N LEU A 51 6.46 -8.41 -4.17
CA LEU A 51 6.48 -7.38 -3.13
C LEU A 51 6.65 -8.00 -1.73
N PRO A 52 7.58 -7.46 -0.91
CA PRO A 52 8.22 -6.15 -1.07
C PRO A 52 9.53 -6.12 -1.86
N PHE A 53 9.99 -7.26 -2.38
CA PHE A 53 11.28 -7.32 -3.08
C PHE A 53 11.19 -6.78 -4.50
N CYS A 54 12.33 -6.32 -5.02
CA CYS A 54 12.45 -5.89 -6.40
C CYS A 54 12.79 -7.09 -7.32
N ASP A 55 12.05 -7.22 -8.41
CA ASP A 55 12.22 -8.17 -9.53
C ASP A 55 12.50 -7.45 -10.86
N ASP A 56 13.01 -6.22 -10.77
CA ASP A 56 13.42 -5.37 -11.90
C ASP A 56 12.27 -4.88 -12.82
N GLU A 57 11.01 -5.13 -12.47
CA GLU A 57 9.82 -4.54 -13.14
C GLU A 57 9.80 -3.00 -13.12
N HIS A 58 10.65 -2.37 -12.30
CA HIS A 58 10.81 -0.92 -12.30
C HIS A 58 11.33 -0.37 -13.63
N ASP A 59 12.10 -1.13 -14.42
CA ASP A 59 12.58 -0.65 -15.71
C ASP A 59 11.43 -0.48 -16.73
N LYS A 60 10.51 -1.44 -16.76
CA LYS A 60 9.28 -1.33 -17.56
C LYS A 60 8.39 -0.19 -17.04
N TYR A 61 8.17 -0.13 -15.73
CA TYR A 61 7.39 0.96 -15.12
C TYR A 61 7.97 2.34 -15.44
N ASN A 62 9.30 2.48 -15.42
CA ASN A 62 10.00 3.70 -15.78
C ASN A 62 9.76 4.10 -17.24
N ALA A 63 9.86 3.15 -18.17
CA ALA A 63 9.61 3.38 -19.59
C ALA A 63 8.16 3.82 -19.86
N ASP A 64 7.19 3.17 -19.21
CA ASP A 64 5.76 3.44 -19.42
C ASP A 64 5.32 4.77 -18.79
N ASN A 65 5.98 5.21 -17.71
CA ASN A 65 5.54 6.37 -16.91
C ASN A 65 6.50 7.57 -16.95
N GLY A 66 7.63 7.48 -17.66
CA GLY A 66 8.65 8.54 -17.70
C GLY A 66 9.29 8.81 -16.33
N THR A 67 9.54 7.76 -15.55
CA THR A 67 10.12 7.86 -14.20
C THR A 67 11.53 7.24 -14.16
N ASN A 68 12.25 7.45 -13.06
CA ASN A 68 13.57 6.84 -12.83
C ASN A 68 13.65 6.21 -11.43
N LEU A 69 12.69 5.34 -11.14
CA LEU A 69 12.63 4.62 -9.87
C LEU A 69 13.65 3.48 -9.87
N LYS A 70 14.32 3.29 -8.74
CA LYS A 70 15.33 2.25 -8.52
C LYS A 70 15.09 1.54 -7.19
N SER A 71 15.56 0.31 -7.10
CA SER A 71 15.43 -0.48 -5.87
C SER A 71 16.23 0.13 -4.72
N ILE A 72 15.70 -0.02 -3.51
CA ILE A 72 16.40 0.35 -2.27
C ILE A 72 17.20 -0.86 -1.81
N LYS A 73 18.49 -0.70 -1.59
CA LYS A 73 19.36 -1.76 -1.07
C LYS A 73 19.41 -1.68 0.45
N ILE A 74 19.08 -2.78 1.12
CA ILE A 74 19.19 -2.92 2.57
C ILE A 74 20.25 -3.97 2.86
N ILE A 75 21.20 -3.62 3.71
CA ILE A 75 22.26 -4.49 4.21
C ILE A 75 22.25 -4.36 5.72
N THR A 76 22.07 -5.46 6.44
CA THR A 76 21.95 -5.46 7.91
C THR A 76 23.24 -5.98 8.55
N GLN A 77 23.64 -5.41 9.69
CA GLN A 77 24.81 -5.86 10.44
C GLN A 77 24.54 -7.11 11.29
N GLU A 78 23.26 -7.47 11.43
CA GLU A 78 22.77 -8.63 12.15
C GLU A 78 21.51 -9.19 11.48
N THR A 79 21.10 -10.39 11.89
CA THR A 79 19.86 -11.00 11.39
C THR A 79 18.68 -10.38 12.14
N VAL A 80 17.76 -9.75 11.40
CA VAL A 80 16.63 -9.00 11.94
C VAL A 80 15.33 -9.42 11.27
N GLU A 81 14.25 -9.48 12.02
CA GLU A 81 12.90 -9.59 11.47
C GLU A 81 12.29 -8.19 11.35
N VAL A 82 11.81 -7.84 10.16
CA VAL A 82 11.19 -6.56 9.86
C VAL A 82 9.75 -6.75 9.41
N GLU A 83 8.87 -5.90 9.91
CA GLU A 83 7.51 -5.77 9.43
C GLU A 83 7.47 -4.65 8.40
N MET A 84 7.08 -4.98 7.18
CA MET A 84 6.94 -4.01 6.11
C MET A 84 5.48 -3.92 5.68
N THR A 85 5.01 -2.72 5.38
CA THR A 85 3.66 -2.46 4.90
C THR A 85 3.70 -1.47 3.74
N SER A 86 2.73 -1.58 2.83
CA SER A 86 2.46 -0.54 1.84
C SER A 86 0.99 -0.54 1.46
N LYS A 87 0.42 0.65 1.26
CA LYS A 87 -0.97 0.83 0.82
C LYS A 87 -1.27 0.17 -0.53
N ASN A 88 -0.23 -0.09 -1.32
CA ASN A 88 -0.36 -0.62 -2.67
C ASN A 88 -0.15 -2.14 -2.75
N TRP A 89 0.25 -2.79 -1.67
CA TRP A 89 0.35 -4.24 -1.64
C TRP A 89 -1.05 -4.84 -1.49
N LYS A 90 -1.42 -5.69 -2.43
CA LYS A 90 -2.69 -6.41 -2.47
C LYS A 90 -2.43 -7.90 -2.29
N GLU A 91 -3.41 -8.62 -1.75
CA GLU A 91 -3.35 -10.08 -1.69
C GLU A 91 -3.52 -10.56 -3.13
N LYS A 92 -2.68 -11.51 -3.53
CA LYS A 92 -2.79 -12.17 -4.83
C LYS A 92 -3.66 -13.40 -4.68
#